data_AF-A0A2D4JCT4-F1
#
_entry.id   AF-A0A2D4JCT4-F1
#
_cell.length_a   1.000
_cell.length_b   1.000
_cell.length_c   1.000
_cell.angle_alpha   90.00
_cell.angle_beta   90.00
_cell.angle_gamma   90.00
#
_symmetry.space_group_name_H-M   'P 1'
#
loop_
_entity.id
_entity.type
_entity.pdbx_description
1 polymer ?
#
loop_
_entity_poly.entity_id
_entity_poly.type
_entity_poly.pdbx_seq_one_letter_code
_entity_poly.pdbx_strand_id
1 'polypeptide(L)'
;EEDPILSSYSRCLKADVLSVWRRDQRPGRRELWIFWWGDDPNFADLIHHELADEEDGVWENGLSYECRTLLFKAIHNLVERCLMNRNFVRIGKWFVKPYEKDEKPINKR
;
A
#
# COMPACT_ATOMS: atom_id res chain seq x y z
N GLU A 1 -15.96 -0.43 18.54
CA GLU A 1 -16.17 -0.13 17.11
C GLU A 1 -14.80 0.04 16.47
N GLU A 2 -14.44 -0.80 15.50
CA GLU A 2 -13.20 -0.63 14.76
C GLU A 2 -13.36 0.51 13.75
N ASP A 3 -12.30 1.27 13.56
CA ASP A 3 -12.27 2.37 12.59
C ASP A 3 -12.58 1.85 11.16
N PRO A 4 -13.59 2.39 10.45
CA PRO A 4 -13.99 1.90 9.13
C PRO A 4 -12.85 1.92 8.09
N ILE A 5 -11.97 2.92 8.14
CA ILE A 5 -10.83 3.04 7.22
C ILE A 5 -9.75 2.02 7.55
N LEU A 6 -9.38 1.90 8.83
CA LEU A 6 -8.31 0.97 9.22
C LEU A 6 -8.74 -0.49 9.07
N SER A 7 -9.99 -0.80 9.40
CA SER A 7 -10.54 -2.15 9.19
C SER A 7 -10.58 -2.52 7.71
N SER A 8 -11.06 -1.62 6.84
CA SER A 8 -11.06 -1.83 5.38
C SER A 8 -9.64 -1.96 4.82
N TYR A 9 -8.73 -1.07 5.22
CA TYR A 9 -7.33 -1.14 4.82
C TYR A 9 -6.69 -2.49 5.21
N SER A 10 -6.94 -2.96 6.44
CA SER A 10 -6.46 -4.26 6.91
C SER A 10 -7.00 -5.42 6.07
N ARG A 11 -8.27 -5.39 5.67
CA ARG A 11 -8.86 -6.39 4.76
C ARG A 11 -8.23 -6.34 3.37
N CYS A 12 -8.05 -5.14 2.81
CA CYS A 12 -7.34 -4.97 1.52
C CYS A 12 -5.94 -5.56 1.58
N LEU A 13 -5.18 -5.33 2.66
CA LEU A 13 -3.84 -5.90 2.82
C LEU A 13 -3.84 -7.43 2.86
N LYS A 14 -4.85 -8.05 3.48
CA LYS A 14 -4.98 -9.52 3.53
C LYS A 14 -5.39 -10.13 2.20
N ALA A 15 -6.10 -9.38 1.37
CA ALA A 15 -6.53 -9.78 0.04
C ALA A 15 -5.54 -9.39 -1.08
N ASP A 16 -4.32 -8.95 -0.71
CA ASP A 16 -3.30 -8.46 -1.64
C ASP A 16 -3.77 -7.32 -2.56
N VAL A 17 -4.74 -6.53 -2.10
CA VAL A 17 -5.23 -5.34 -2.79
C VAL A 17 -4.32 -4.14 -2.49
N LEU A 18 -3.79 -3.53 -3.55
CA LEU A 18 -2.93 -2.36 -3.45
C LEU A 18 -3.76 -1.18 -2.92
N SER A 19 -3.40 -0.71 -1.73
CA SER A 19 -4.18 0.32 -1.04
C SER A 19 -3.28 1.19 -0.17
N VAL A 20 -3.78 2.38 0.15
CA VAL A 20 -3.14 3.29 1.10
C VAL A 20 -4.19 4.17 1.74
N TRP A 21 -4.02 4.52 3.01
CA TRP A 21 -4.84 5.52 3.65
C TRP A 21 -4.00 6.73 4.07
N ARG A 22 -4.67 7.87 4.23
CA ARG A 22 -4.07 9.07 4.82
C ARG A 22 -5.09 9.89 5.60
N ARG A 23 -4.58 10.86 6.36
CA ARG A 23 -5.35 12.01 6.83
C ARG A 23 -5.37 13.02 5.70
N ASP A 24 -6.55 13.47 5.32
CA ASP A 24 -6.73 14.51 4.32
C ASP A 24 -6.23 15.87 4.87
N GLN A 25 -6.03 16.85 4.00
CA GLN A 25 -5.65 18.20 4.42
C GLN A 25 -6.75 18.86 5.27
N ARG A 26 -8.03 18.47 5.07
CA ARG A 26 -9.15 18.97 5.85
C ARG A 26 -9.16 18.31 7.23
N PRO A 27 -9.26 19.10 8.33
CA PRO A 27 -9.25 18.56 9.68
C PRO A 27 -10.32 17.48 9.90
N GLY A 28 -9.93 16.37 10.52
CA GLY A 28 -10.83 15.27 10.87
C GLY A 28 -11.18 14.33 9.72
N ARG A 29 -10.79 14.66 8.48
CA ARG A 29 -11.05 13.81 7.32
C ARG A 29 -9.91 12.81 7.11
N ARG A 30 -10.29 11.57 6.82
CA ARG A 30 -9.40 10.49 6.42
C ARG A 30 -10.00 9.80 5.21
N GLU A 31 -9.14 9.18 4.44
CA GLU A 31 -9.51 8.57 3.17
C GLU A 31 -8.68 7.33 2.92
N LEU A 32 -9.30 6.38 2.20
CA LEU A 32 -8.72 5.13 1.76
C LEU A 32 -8.70 5.16 0.22
N TRP A 33 -7.53 4.92 -0.34
CA TRP A 33 -7.31 4.81 -1.77
C TRP A 33 -7.00 3.37 -2.13
N ILE A 34 -7.58 2.92 -3.23
CA ILE A 34 -7.47 1.56 -3.73
C ILE A 34 -7.03 1.63 -5.18
N PHE A 35 -6.10 0.76 -5.55
CA PHE A 35 -5.54 0.70 -6.88
C PHE A 35 -5.55 -0.75 -7.36
N TRP A 36 -5.88 -0.95 -8.63
CA TRP A 36 -5.82 -2.25 -9.27
C TRP A 36 -5.44 -2.10 -10.75
N TRP A 37 -5.13 -3.21 -11.38
CA TRP A 37 -4.88 -3.31 -12.80
C TRP A 37 -5.60 -4.55 -13.33
N GLY A 38 -6.21 -4.43 -14.52
CA GLY A 38 -7.02 -5.49 -15.12
C GLY A 38 -8.48 -5.38 -14.71
N ASP A 39 -9.09 -6.53 -14.40
CA ASP A 39 -10.51 -6.62 -14.07
C ASP A 39 -10.84 -6.01 -12.69
N ASP A 40 -12.08 -5.56 -12.54
CA ASP A 40 -12.55 -4.95 -11.29
C ASP A 40 -12.57 -5.95 -10.13
N PRO A 41 -11.86 -5.66 -9.01
CA PRO A 41 -11.88 -6.51 -7.84
C PRO A 41 -13.25 -6.48 -7.16
N ASN A 42 -13.63 -7.59 -6.54
CA ASN A 42 -14.80 -7.60 -5.66
C ASN A 42 -14.46 -6.94 -4.31
N PHE A 43 -15.01 -5.75 -4.08
CA PHE A 43 -14.79 -4.98 -2.85
C PHE A 43 -15.82 -5.21 -1.74
N ALA A 44 -16.87 -6.01 -1.99
CA ALA A 44 -18.03 -6.12 -1.08
C ALA A 44 -17.64 -6.52 0.35
N ASP A 45 -16.67 -7.41 0.51
CA ASP A 45 -16.20 -7.87 1.83
C ASP A 45 -14.99 -7.05 2.35
N LEU A 46 -14.35 -6.28 1.46
CA LEU A 46 -13.14 -5.53 1.77
C LEU A 46 -13.44 -4.16 2.37
N ILE A 47 -14.46 -3.48 1.87
CA ILE A 47 -14.75 -2.09 2.20
C ILE A 47 -15.92 -2.01 3.18
N HIS A 48 -15.70 -1.31 4.28
CA HIS A 48 -16.73 -1.10 5.29
C HIS A 48 -17.89 -0.30 4.69
N HIS A 49 -19.13 -0.76 4.91
CA HIS A 49 -20.35 -0.20 4.33
C HIS A 49 -20.64 1.27 4.70
N GLU A 50 -19.96 1.81 5.71
CA GLU A 50 -20.05 3.23 6.11
C GLU A 50 -19.12 4.14 5.30
N LEU A 51 -18.22 3.58 4.49
CA LEU A 51 -17.39 4.35 3.57
C LEU A 51 -18.19 4.66 2.31
N ALA A 52 -18.02 5.87 1.80
CA ALA A 52 -18.64 6.32 0.56
C ALA A 52 -17.55 6.57 -0.49
N ASP A 53 -17.85 6.23 -1.74
CA ASP A 53 -16.99 6.53 -2.87
C ASP A 53 -17.03 8.04 -3.16
N GLU A 54 -15.86 8.66 -3.22
CA GLU A 54 -15.72 10.10 -3.47
C GLU A 54 -15.03 10.41 -4.79
N GLU A 55 -14.01 9.63 -5.15
CA GLU A 55 -13.22 9.82 -6.36
C GLU A 55 -12.94 8.48 -7.01
N ASP A 56 -13.21 8.39 -8.32
CA ASP A 56 -12.87 7.28 -9.19
C ASP A 56 -12.12 7.77 -10.44
N GLY A 57 -11.32 6.89 -11.05
CA GLY A 57 -10.57 7.25 -12.24
C GLY A 57 -9.78 6.10 -12.82
N VAL A 58 -9.49 6.20 -14.11
CA VAL A 58 -8.69 5.23 -14.88
C VAL A 58 -7.39 5.87 -15.34
N TRP A 59 -6.35 5.05 -15.47
CA TRP A 59 -5.03 5.50 -15.92
C TRP A 59 -5.07 6.24 -17.27
N GLU A 60 -5.91 5.80 -18.21
CA GLU A 60 -6.03 6.36 -19.57
C GLU A 60 -6.47 7.84 -19.59
N ASN A 61 -7.22 8.27 -18.58
CA ASN A 61 -7.64 9.67 -18.45
C ASN A 61 -6.56 10.56 -17.81
N GLY A 62 -5.43 9.95 -17.44
CA GLY A 62 -4.37 10.58 -16.67
C GLY A 62 -4.68 10.62 -15.17
N LEU A 63 -3.63 10.52 -14.37
CA LEU A 63 -3.72 10.61 -12.91
C LEU A 63 -3.32 12.00 -12.41
N SER A 64 -4.11 12.55 -11.49
CA SER A 64 -3.74 13.78 -10.76
C SER A 64 -2.38 13.61 -10.06
N TYR A 65 -1.67 14.71 -9.80
CA TYR A 65 -0.39 14.63 -9.07
C TYR A 65 -0.56 14.00 -7.68
N GLU A 66 -1.69 14.29 -7.04
CA GLU A 66 -2.07 13.74 -5.75
C GLU A 66 -2.30 12.23 -5.83
N CYS A 67 -3.13 11.77 -6.76
CA CYS A 67 -3.36 10.34 -7.01
C CYS A 67 -2.04 9.61 -7.31
N ARG A 68 -1.16 10.17 -8.16
CA ARG A 68 0.18 9.60 -8.45
C ARG A 68 1.04 9.45 -7.20
N THR A 69 1.00 10.43 -6.30
CA THR A 69 1.77 10.39 -5.04
C THR A 69 1.26 9.27 -4.12
N LEU A 70 -0.06 9.07 -4.07
CA LEU A 70 -0.68 8.02 -3.27
C LEU A 70 -0.46 6.63 -3.86
N LEU A 71 -0.56 6.49 -5.18
CA LEU A 71 -0.20 5.25 -5.87
C LEU A 71 1.25 4.87 -5.58
N PHE A 72 2.18 5.83 -5.70
CA PHE A 72 3.58 5.59 -5.37
C PHE A 72 3.77 5.18 -3.91
N LYS A 73 3.05 5.84 -2.98
CA LYS A 73 3.07 5.47 -1.56
C LYS A 73 2.53 4.05 -1.32
N ALA A 74 1.45 3.66 -1.98
CA ALA A 74 0.89 2.30 -1.89
C ALA A 74 1.89 1.25 -2.38
N ILE A 75 2.52 1.50 -3.54
CA ILE A 75 3.54 0.62 -4.11
C ILE A 75 4.75 0.55 -3.18
N HIS A 76 5.22 1.68 -2.65
CA HIS A 76 6.33 1.72 -1.71
C HIS A 76 6.03 0.91 -0.44
N ASN A 77 4.82 1.05 0.12
CA ASN A 77 4.38 0.27 1.28
C ASN A 77 4.35 -1.25 0.99
N LEU A 78 3.91 -1.64 -0.21
CA LEU A 78 3.95 -3.04 -0.64
C LEU A 78 5.39 -3.56 -0.74
N VAL A 79 6.27 -2.81 -1.40
CA VAL A 79 7.69 -3.16 -1.54
C VAL A 79 8.36 -3.26 -0.17
N GLU A 80 8.14 -2.29 0.72
CA GLU A 80 8.66 -2.30 2.09
C GLU A 80 8.20 -3.56 2.84
N ARG A 81 6.89 -3.87 2.81
CA ARG A 81 6.35 -5.09 3.43
C ARG A 81 6.98 -6.36 2.87
N CYS A 82 7.09 -6.47 1.54
CA CYS A 82 7.71 -7.60 0.88
C CYS A 82 9.19 -7.78 1.25
N LEU A 83 9.93 -6.68 1.37
CA LEU A 83 11.34 -6.69 1.74
C LEU A 83 11.52 -7.06 3.22
N MET A 84 10.73 -6.47 4.12
CA MET A 84 10.76 -6.80 5.55
C MET A 84 10.39 -8.27 5.80
N ASN A 85 9.41 -8.81 5.08
CA ASN A 85 9.06 -10.24 5.14
C ASN A 85 10.19 -11.16 4.64
N ARG A 86 11.18 -10.62 3.93
CA ARG A 86 12.39 -11.33 3.45
C ARG A 86 13.64 -10.95 4.26
N ASN A 87 13.47 -10.46 5.48
CA ASN A 87 14.53 -10.07 6.42
C ASN A 87 15.42 -8.91 5.96
N PHE A 88 14.95 -8.07 5.02
CA PHE A 88 15.62 -6.81 4.75
C PHE A 88 15.32 -5.80 5.87
N VAL A 89 16.30 -4.97 6.18
CA VAL A 89 16.20 -3.90 7.17
C VAL A 89 16.24 -2.55 6.45
N ARG A 90 15.41 -1.61 6.89
CA ARG A 90 15.41 -0.24 6.37
C ARG A 90 16.39 0.64 7.13
N ILE A 91 17.29 1.30 6.41
CA ILE A 91 18.21 2.32 6.94
C ILE A 91 18.00 3.61 6.13
N GLY A 92 17.21 4.53 6.67
CA GLY A 92 16.82 5.76 5.97
C GLY A 92 16.02 5.48 4.69
N LYS A 93 16.62 5.76 3.54
CA LYS A 93 16.03 5.51 2.20
C LYS A 93 16.44 4.17 1.58
N TRP A 94 17.25 3.38 2.27
CA TRP A 94 17.83 2.14 1.74
C TRP A 94 17.22 0.92 2.43
N PHE A 95 17.07 -0.16 1.66
CA PHE A 95 16.77 -1.50 2.19
C PHE A 95 18.01 -2.36 2.02
N VAL A 96 18.50 -2.93 3.12
CA VAL A 96 19.72 -3.74 3.14
C VAL A 96 19.40 -5.13 3.66
N LYS A 97 19.99 -6.17 3.07
CA LYS A 97 19.94 -7.53 3.62
C LYS A 97 21.13 -7.70 4.59
N PRO A 98 20.89 -7.90 5.90
CA PRO A 98 21.98 -8.18 6.82
C PRO A 98 22.71 -9.47 6.40
N TYR A 99 24.03 -9.49 6.57
CA TYR A 99 24.82 -10.68 6.32
C TYR A 99 24.58 -11.71 7.44
N GLU A 100 24.18 -12.93 7.09
CA GLU A 100 24.08 -14.04 8.03
C GLU A 100 25.43 -14.74 8.14
N LYS A 101 25.93 -15.00 9.36
CA LYS A 101 27.28 -15.55 9.58
C LYS A 101 27.57 -16.84 8.83
N ASP A 102 26.53 -17.63 8.56
CA ASP A 102 26.60 -18.91 7.85
C ASP A 102 26.24 -18.82 6.35
N GLU A 103 25.92 -17.62 5.84
CA GLU A 103 25.72 -17.43 4.40
C GLU A 103 27.05 -17.54 3.67
N LYS A 104 27.08 -18.35 2.60
CA LYS A 104 28.25 -18.42 1.71
C LYS A 104 28.52 -17.02 1.14
N PRO A 105 29.78 -16.55 1.12
CA PRO A 105 30.09 -15.23 0.60
C PRO A 105 29.63 -15.10 -0.85
N ILE A 106 28.78 -14.10 -1.12
CA ILE A 106 28.08 -13.95 -2.41
C ILE A 106 29.04 -13.64 -3.56
N ASN A 107 30.26 -13.15 -3.33
CA ASN A 107 31.31 -13.09 -4.36
C ASN A 107 32.70 -13.02 -3.72
N LYS A 108 33.55 -14.01 -4.02
CA LYS A 108 35.00 -13.81 -4.12
C LYS A 108 35.35 -13.89 -5.62
N ARG A 109 35.47 -12.74 -6.27
CA ARG A 109 36.25 -12.58 -7.49
C ARG A 109 37.23 -11.44 -7.26
#